data_AF-A0A2D6LN61-F1
#
_entry.id   AF-A0A2D6LN61-F1
#
_cell.length_a   1.000
_cell.length_b   1.000
_cell.length_c   1.000
_cell.angle_alpha   90.00
_cell.angle_beta   90.00
_cell.angle_gamma   90.00
#
_symmetry.space_group_name_H-M   'P 1'
#
loop_
_entity.id
_entity.type
_entity.pdbx_description
1 polymer ?
#
loop_
_entity_poly.entity_id
_entity_poly.type
_entity_poly.pdbx_seq_one_letter_code
_entity_poly.pdbx_strand_id
1 'polypeptide(L)'
;MPTADLPDDVAAVLNELTQKLSMEQAMSKLVVSAAVGGDAYQLVDDQVRRPAIVSNLPLAAALWLYVDELDKSHKISQGIDNATGSFWHGIMHRREGDFSNSHHWFRKVGAHPAMQHIDCPGGYDGHALIDQVEAARMSGDEPDELIATQRGEWLALFAWCAIQA
;
A
#
# COMPACT_ATOMS: atom_id res chain seq x y z
N MET A 1 -2.70 12.49 -11.37
CA MET A 1 -2.40 11.17 -10.79
C MET A 1 -1.35 10.48 -11.67
N PRO A 2 -0.33 9.82 -11.09
CA PRO A 2 0.80 9.23 -11.82
C PRO A 2 0.44 7.88 -12.48
N THR A 3 -0.78 7.75 -13.01
CA THR A 3 -1.24 6.54 -13.69
C THR A 3 -0.98 6.57 -15.20
N ALA A 4 -0.60 7.72 -15.75
CA ALA A 4 -0.39 7.91 -17.18
C ALA A 4 0.89 7.23 -17.71
N ASP A 5 1.82 6.84 -16.83
CA ASP A 5 3.15 6.33 -17.19
C ASP A 5 3.39 4.87 -16.73
N LEU A 6 2.33 4.14 -16.34
CA LEU A 6 2.47 2.73 -15.97
C LEU A 6 2.72 1.87 -17.22
N PRO A 7 3.58 0.84 -17.15
CA PRO A 7 3.67 -0.18 -18.20
C PRO A 7 2.30 -0.79 -18.50
N ASP A 8 1.99 -1.04 -19.78
CA ASP A 8 0.65 -1.46 -20.24
C ASP A 8 0.09 -2.68 -19.48
N ASP A 9 0.96 -3.64 -19.16
CA ASP A 9 0.59 -4.86 -18.44
C ASP A 9 0.27 -4.62 -16.96
N VAL A 10 1.01 -3.74 -16.29
CA VAL A 10 0.73 -3.29 -14.91
C VAL A 10 -0.50 -2.38 -14.88
N ALA A 11 -0.66 -1.50 -15.87
CA ALA A 11 -1.83 -0.65 -16.02
C ALA A 11 -3.11 -1.50 -16.18
N ALA A 12 -3.05 -2.57 -16.99
CA ALA A 12 -4.16 -3.52 -17.14
C ALA A 12 -4.53 -4.19 -15.81
N VAL A 13 -3.54 -4.64 -15.03
CA VAL A 13 -3.77 -5.19 -13.67
C VAL A 13 -4.52 -4.20 -12.79
N LEU A 14 -4.02 -2.96 -12.70
CA LEU A 14 -4.63 -1.93 -11.87
C LEU A 14 -6.04 -1.56 -12.35
N ASN A 15 -6.25 -1.47 -13.67
CA ASN A 15 -7.55 -1.15 -14.26
C ASN A 15 -8.60 -2.23 -13.96
N GLU A 16 -8.27 -3.51 -14.15
CA GLU A 16 -9.15 -4.63 -13.80
C GLU A 16 -9.49 -4.62 -12.30
N LEU A 17 -8.49 -4.39 -11.45
CA LEU A 17 -8.67 -4.37 -10.00
C LEU A 17 -9.56 -3.19 -9.57
N THR A 18 -9.34 -2.00 -10.11
CA THR A 18 -10.12 -0.80 -9.76
C THR A 18 -11.55 -0.82 -10.31
N GLN A 19 -11.79 -1.51 -11.43
CA GLN A 19 -13.15 -1.82 -11.88
C GLN A 19 -13.87 -2.77 -10.93
N LYS A 20 -13.13 -3.68 -10.29
CA LYS A 20 -13.68 -4.69 -9.39
C LYS A 20 -13.91 -4.18 -7.96
N LEU A 21 -12.96 -3.41 -7.45
CA LEU A 21 -12.97 -2.77 -6.15
C LEU A 21 -12.32 -1.40 -6.35
N SER A 22 -13.10 -0.31 -6.30
CA SER A 22 -12.57 1.02 -6.61
C SER A 22 -11.58 1.50 -5.55
N MET A 23 -10.73 2.49 -5.88
CA MET A 23 -9.79 3.08 -4.91
C MET A 23 -10.50 3.61 -3.67
N GLU A 24 -11.72 4.13 -3.82
CA GLU A 24 -12.53 4.65 -2.72
C GLU A 24 -13.15 3.55 -1.84
N GLN A 25 -13.25 2.33 -2.35
CA GLN A 25 -13.76 1.17 -1.60
C GLN A 25 -12.62 0.38 -0.94
N ALA A 26 -11.49 0.26 -1.62
CA ALA A 26 -10.30 -0.40 -1.11
C ALA A 26 -9.69 0.37 0.06
N MET A 27 -9.06 -0.35 1.00
CA MET A 27 -8.35 0.27 2.12
C MET A 27 -9.20 1.30 2.88
N SER A 28 -10.51 1.06 3.00
CA SER A 28 -11.51 2.01 3.56
C SER A 28 -11.43 2.17 5.07
N LYS A 29 -10.57 1.40 5.72
CA LYS A 29 -10.25 1.49 7.14
C LYS A 29 -8.77 1.78 7.30
N LEU A 30 -8.43 2.46 8.39
CA LEU A 30 -7.03 2.76 8.73
C LEU A 30 -6.35 1.52 9.33
N VAL A 31 -7.08 0.78 10.16
CA VAL A 31 -6.65 -0.48 10.78
C VAL A 31 -7.67 -1.57 10.49
N VAL A 32 -7.21 -2.75 10.11
CA VAL A 32 -8.03 -3.89 9.68
C VAL A 32 -7.64 -5.16 10.40
N SER A 33 -8.60 -6.09 10.51
CA SER A 33 -8.38 -7.43 11.08
C SER A 33 -8.73 -8.57 10.12
N ALA A 34 -9.14 -8.24 8.89
CA ALA A 34 -9.54 -9.21 7.88
C ALA A 34 -9.40 -8.59 6.48
N ALA A 35 -9.09 -9.46 5.51
CA ALA A 35 -9.04 -9.10 4.10
C ALA A 35 -10.43 -8.80 3.53
N VAL A 36 -10.46 -8.00 2.46
CA VAL A 36 -11.59 -7.91 1.54
C VAL A 36 -11.73 -9.27 0.84
N GLY A 37 -12.78 -10.02 1.17
CA GLY A 37 -13.06 -11.32 0.56
C GLY A 37 -13.75 -11.24 -0.81
N GLY A 38 -14.23 -12.40 -1.28
CA GLY A 38 -15.01 -12.50 -2.50
C GLY A 38 -14.20 -12.31 -3.78
N ASP A 39 -14.85 -11.83 -4.83
CA ASP A 39 -14.25 -11.81 -6.16
C ASP A 39 -13.04 -10.88 -6.29
N ALA A 40 -12.94 -9.80 -5.50
CA ALA A 40 -11.78 -8.91 -5.53
C ALA A 40 -10.53 -9.63 -5.00
N TYR A 41 -10.68 -10.43 -3.94
CA TYR A 41 -9.63 -11.31 -3.44
C TYR A 41 -9.16 -12.30 -4.50
N GLN A 42 -10.10 -12.98 -5.16
CA GLN A 42 -9.78 -13.97 -6.19
C GLN A 42 -9.07 -13.33 -7.38
N LEU A 43 -9.51 -12.12 -7.78
CA LEU A 43 -8.84 -11.36 -8.83
C LEU A 43 -7.39 -11.05 -8.45
N VAL A 44 -7.12 -10.57 -7.22
CA VAL A 44 -5.75 -10.34 -6.77
C VAL A 44 -4.94 -11.64 -6.76
N ASP A 45 -5.51 -12.74 -6.28
CA ASP A 45 -4.86 -14.06 -6.26
C ASP A 45 -4.41 -14.51 -7.67
N ASP A 46 -5.22 -14.25 -8.69
CA ASP A 46 -4.88 -14.50 -10.09
C ASP A 46 -3.86 -13.49 -10.63
N GLN A 47 -4.02 -12.20 -10.31
CA GLN A 47 -3.17 -11.13 -10.81
C GLN A 47 -1.72 -11.22 -10.31
N VAL A 48 -1.50 -11.67 -9.06
CA VAL A 48 -0.13 -11.84 -8.53
C VAL A 48 0.66 -12.94 -9.22
N ARG A 49 0.01 -13.78 -10.05
CA ARG A 49 0.66 -14.80 -10.89
C ARG A 49 0.98 -14.32 -12.29
N ARG A 50 0.56 -13.10 -12.67
CA ARG A 50 0.85 -12.52 -13.99
C ARG A 50 2.34 -12.23 -14.12
N PRO A 51 2.94 -12.42 -15.31
CA PRO A 51 4.39 -12.22 -15.52
C PRO A 51 4.90 -10.87 -15.00
N ALA A 52 4.20 -9.78 -15.33
CA ALA A 52 4.52 -8.41 -14.91
C ALA A 52 4.66 -8.23 -13.39
N ILE A 53 3.86 -8.98 -12.63
CA ILE A 53 3.80 -8.89 -11.17
C ILE A 53 4.81 -9.85 -10.53
N VAL A 54 4.94 -11.07 -11.09
CA VAL A 54 5.92 -12.06 -10.63
C VAL A 54 7.36 -11.54 -10.77
N SER A 55 7.66 -10.77 -11.83
CA SER A 55 8.98 -10.14 -12.01
C SER A 55 9.24 -8.94 -11.08
N ASN A 56 8.22 -8.47 -10.34
CA ASN A 56 8.31 -7.27 -9.51
C ASN A 56 7.53 -7.47 -8.19
N LEU A 57 8.13 -8.22 -7.26
CA LEU A 57 7.53 -8.59 -5.97
C LEU A 57 6.94 -7.43 -5.15
N PRO A 58 7.52 -6.20 -5.12
CA PRO A 58 6.86 -5.04 -4.52
C PRO A 58 5.42 -4.81 -5.01
N LEU A 59 5.14 -5.03 -6.29
CA LEU A 59 3.77 -4.91 -6.82
C LEU A 59 2.85 -5.99 -6.25
N ALA A 60 3.33 -7.22 -6.06
CA ALA A 60 2.55 -8.28 -5.44
C ALA A 60 2.19 -7.94 -3.99
N ALA A 61 3.13 -7.39 -3.21
CA ALA A 61 2.86 -6.93 -1.84
C ALA A 61 1.80 -5.82 -1.80
N ALA A 62 1.86 -4.90 -2.77
CA ALA A 62 0.90 -3.81 -2.91
C ALA A 62 -0.52 -4.32 -3.23
N LEU A 63 -0.66 -5.26 -4.18
CA LEU A 63 -1.97 -5.82 -4.54
C LEU A 63 -2.63 -6.54 -3.37
N TRP A 64 -1.86 -7.25 -2.54
CA TRP A 64 -2.42 -7.86 -1.33
C TRP A 64 -2.87 -6.81 -0.29
N LEU A 65 -2.13 -5.71 -0.12
CA LEU A 65 -2.58 -4.59 0.74
C LEU A 65 -3.86 -3.93 0.24
N TYR A 66 -4.05 -3.86 -1.08
CA TYR A 66 -5.23 -3.27 -1.69
C TYR A 66 -6.53 -3.94 -1.23
N VAL A 67 -6.47 -5.25 -1.01
CA VAL A 67 -7.57 -6.09 -0.50
C VAL A 67 -7.39 -6.45 0.97
N ASP A 68 -6.60 -5.69 1.74
CA ASP A 68 -6.41 -5.90 3.18
C ASP A 68 -5.90 -7.29 3.60
N GLU A 69 -5.26 -8.03 2.69
CA GLU A 69 -4.66 -9.34 2.96
C GLU A 69 -3.24 -9.15 3.50
N LEU A 70 -3.17 -8.81 4.79
CA LEU A 70 -1.94 -8.39 5.45
C LEU A 70 -0.91 -9.52 5.55
N ASP A 71 -1.31 -10.77 5.78
CA ASP A 71 -0.35 -11.89 5.92
C ASP A 71 0.42 -12.16 4.63
N LYS A 72 -0.26 -12.14 3.47
CA LYS A 72 0.42 -12.32 2.18
C LYS A 72 1.31 -11.12 1.84
N SER A 73 0.84 -9.90 2.10
CA SER A 73 1.66 -8.70 1.89
C SER A 73 2.91 -8.70 2.80
N HIS A 74 2.73 -9.06 4.07
CA HIS A 74 3.81 -9.17 5.05
C HIS A 74 4.88 -10.16 4.59
N LYS A 75 4.49 -11.39 4.23
CA LYS A 75 5.42 -12.42 3.75
C LYS A 75 6.27 -11.96 2.56
N ILE A 76 5.68 -11.22 1.64
CA ILE A 76 6.39 -10.71 0.46
C ILE A 76 7.30 -9.54 0.85
N SER A 77 6.77 -8.53 1.53
CA SER A 77 7.52 -7.33 1.91
C SER A 77 8.70 -7.64 2.86
N GLN A 78 8.53 -8.60 3.77
CA GLN A 78 9.61 -9.11 4.63
C GLN A 78 10.77 -9.73 3.83
N GLY A 79 10.49 -10.32 2.67
CA GLY A 79 11.51 -10.93 1.80
C GLY A 79 12.27 -9.93 0.92
N ILE A 80 11.90 -8.65 0.92
CA ILE A 80 12.52 -7.61 0.08
C ILE A 80 13.45 -6.77 0.94
N ASP A 81 14.75 -7.09 0.91
CA ASP A 81 15.78 -6.46 1.76
C ASP A 81 16.29 -5.12 1.19
N ASN A 82 15.39 -4.15 1.04
CA ASN A 82 15.72 -2.78 0.65
C ASN A 82 14.70 -1.77 1.20
N ALA A 83 14.90 -0.48 0.86
CA ALA A 83 14.03 0.61 1.31
C ALA A 83 12.57 0.45 0.84
N THR A 84 12.35 -0.06 -0.37
CA THR A 84 11.01 -0.30 -0.94
C THR A 84 10.28 -1.41 -0.21
N GLY A 85 10.96 -2.53 0.06
CA GLY A 85 10.42 -3.62 0.89
C GLY A 85 10.07 -3.15 2.29
N SER A 86 10.97 -2.39 2.91
CA SER A 86 10.73 -1.76 4.21
C SER A 86 9.54 -0.80 4.19
N PHE A 87 9.30 -0.11 3.07
CA PHE A 87 8.17 0.81 2.95
C PHE A 87 6.85 0.04 2.94
N TRP A 88 6.71 -0.97 2.07
CA TRP A 88 5.52 -1.83 2.09
C TRP A 88 5.28 -2.51 3.44
N HIS A 89 6.36 -2.95 4.09
CA HIS A 89 6.31 -3.59 5.40
C HIS A 89 5.81 -2.61 6.49
N GLY A 90 6.31 -1.37 6.48
CA GLY A 90 5.84 -0.32 7.38
C GLY A 90 4.36 0.00 7.19
N ILE A 91 3.90 0.11 5.94
CA ILE A 91 2.48 0.33 5.60
C ILE A 91 1.64 -0.83 6.15
N MET A 92 2.07 -2.07 5.90
CA MET A 92 1.40 -3.28 6.37
C MET A 92 1.22 -3.27 7.90
N HIS A 93 2.30 -3.04 8.66
CA HIS A 93 2.23 -2.99 10.12
C HIS A 93 1.32 -1.88 10.65
N ARG A 94 1.29 -0.72 9.98
CA ARG A 94 0.33 0.34 10.33
C ARG A 94 -1.11 -0.13 10.15
N ARG A 95 -1.40 -0.88 9.07
CA ARG A 95 -2.74 -1.42 8.79
C ARG A 95 -3.18 -2.51 9.77
N GLU A 96 -2.28 -3.30 10.38
CA GLU A 96 -2.66 -4.24 11.46
C GLU A 96 -2.71 -3.59 12.84
N GLY A 97 -2.19 -2.36 12.97
CA GLY A 97 -2.16 -1.63 14.24
C GLY A 97 -0.90 -1.86 15.08
N ASP A 98 0.15 -2.47 14.54
CA ASP A 98 1.47 -2.55 15.19
C ASP A 98 2.31 -1.30 14.84
N PHE A 99 1.96 -0.17 15.47
CA PHE A 99 2.55 1.14 15.17
C PHE A 99 4.05 1.22 15.52
N SER A 100 4.47 0.57 16.60
CA SER A 100 5.88 0.51 17.01
C SER A 100 6.73 -0.17 15.94
N ASN A 101 6.25 -1.27 15.38
CA ASN A 101 6.93 -2.01 14.33
C ASN A 101 6.83 -1.28 12.98
N SER A 102 5.70 -0.62 12.70
CA SER A 102 5.60 0.29 11.56
C SER A 102 6.70 1.36 11.58
N HIS A 103 6.91 2.04 12.71
CA HIS A 103 8.02 2.98 12.87
C HIS A 103 9.39 2.33 12.73
N HIS A 104 9.57 1.07 13.18
CA HIS A 104 10.82 0.34 12.99
C HIS A 104 11.17 0.21 11.50
N TRP A 105 10.19 -0.16 10.67
CA TRP A 105 10.39 -0.29 9.24
C TRP A 105 10.53 1.05 8.54
N PHE A 106 9.77 2.08 8.91
CA PHE A 106 9.90 3.42 8.34
C PHE A 106 11.28 4.06 8.59
N ARG A 107 11.96 3.73 9.70
CA ARG A 107 13.37 4.13 9.91
C ARG A 107 14.32 3.55 8.84
N LYS A 108 14.02 2.38 8.29
CA LYS A 108 14.79 1.73 7.21
C LYS A 108 14.44 2.25 5.82
N VAL A 109 13.28 2.90 5.67
CA VAL A 109 12.85 3.49 4.39
C VAL A 109 13.69 4.71 4.02
N GLY A 110 13.97 5.58 4.99
CA GLY A 110 14.70 6.83 4.74
C GLY A 110 13.95 7.75 3.76
N ALA A 111 14.70 8.47 2.93
CA ALA A 111 14.15 9.40 1.93
C ALA A 111 13.78 8.67 0.62
N HIS A 112 12.83 7.74 0.67
CA HIS A 112 12.43 6.96 -0.50
C HIS A 112 11.81 7.87 -1.59
N PRO A 113 12.23 7.80 -2.86
CA PRO A 113 11.80 8.74 -3.90
C PRO A 113 10.28 8.80 -4.10
N ALA A 114 9.57 7.67 -3.93
CA ALA A 114 8.10 7.63 -3.99
C ALA A 114 7.41 8.63 -3.04
N MET A 115 8.03 9.00 -1.91
CA MET A 115 7.46 9.96 -0.95
C MET A 115 7.23 11.34 -1.56
N GLN A 116 8.01 11.72 -2.59
CA GLN A 116 7.87 13.01 -3.27
C GLN A 116 6.60 13.09 -4.14
N HIS A 117 5.97 11.95 -4.41
CA HIS A 117 4.76 11.85 -5.23
C HIS A 117 3.49 11.66 -4.39
N ILE A 118 3.61 11.67 -3.07
CA ILE A 118 2.46 11.59 -2.16
C ILE A 118 1.92 13.01 -1.98
N ASP A 119 0.68 13.22 -2.39
CA ASP A 119 -0.02 14.49 -2.21
C ASP A 119 -0.39 14.67 -0.74
N CYS A 120 0.46 15.40 0.00
CA CYS A 120 0.26 15.71 1.41
C CYS A 120 0.70 17.17 1.66
N PRO A 121 -0.22 18.07 2.04
CA PRO A 121 0.13 19.45 2.36
C PRO A 121 1.22 19.53 3.44
N GLY A 122 2.32 20.22 3.14
CA GLY A 122 3.46 20.34 4.05
C GLY A 122 4.52 19.25 3.90
N GLY A 123 4.31 18.29 3.00
CA GLY A 123 5.23 17.18 2.75
C GLY A 123 4.84 15.92 3.51
N TYR A 124 5.10 14.77 2.89
CA TYR A 124 4.81 13.47 3.49
C TYR A 124 5.87 13.09 4.54
N ASP A 125 5.40 12.65 5.71
CA ASP A 125 6.20 12.01 6.75
C ASP A 125 5.49 10.73 7.21
N GLY A 126 6.12 9.58 6.97
CA GLY A 126 5.57 8.29 7.35
C GLY A 126 5.42 8.09 8.85
N HIS A 127 6.31 8.67 9.68
CA HIS A 127 6.17 8.64 11.13
C HIS A 127 4.98 9.46 11.59
N ALA A 128 4.81 10.67 11.06
CA ALA A 128 3.65 11.49 11.38
C ALA A 128 2.33 10.85 10.95
N LEU A 129 2.30 10.13 9.82
CA LEU A 129 1.12 9.39 9.39
C LEU A 129 0.81 8.20 10.31
N ILE A 130 1.82 7.49 10.82
CA ILE A 130 1.64 6.44 11.82
C ILE A 130 0.99 7.01 13.09
N ASP A 131 1.54 8.12 13.62
CA ASP A 131 1.03 8.76 14.84
C ASP A 131 -0.43 9.21 14.68
N GLN A 132 -0.78 9.75 13.50
CA GLN A 132 -2.16 10.16 13.18
C GLN A 132 -3.11 8.97 13.12
N VAL A 133 -2.69 7.85 12.54
CA VAL A 133 -3.49 6.61 12.49
C VAL A 133 -3.66 6.00 13.88
N GLU A 134 -2.62 6.00 14.71
CA GLU A 134 -2.70 5.55 16.09
C GLU A 134 -3.69 6.40 16.90
N ALA A 135 -3.61 7.74 16.78
CA ALA A 135 -4.53 8.66 17.44
C ALA A 135 -5.99 8.45 16.98
N ALA A 136 -6.21 8.29 15.66
CA ALA A 136 -7.51 7.97 15.08
C ALA A 136 -8.07 6.64 15.62
N ARG A 137 -7.22 5.60 15.71
CA ARG A 137 -7.60 4.30 16.26
C ARG A 137 -8.02 4.37 17.73
N MET A 138 -7.35 5.21 18.52
CA MET A 138 -7.64 5.42 19.95
C MET A 138 -8.91 6.24 20.17
N SER A 139 -9.18 7.25 19.32
CA SER A 139 -10.39 8.06 19.41
C SER A 139 -11.63 7.34 18.86
N GLY A 140 -11.44 6.35 17.99
CA GLY A 140 -12.51 5.68 17.26
C GLY A 140 -13.05 6.49 16.08
N ASP A 141 -12.37 7.58 15.72
CA ASP A 141 -12.66 8.39 14.54
C ASP A 141 -11.72 7.99 13.40
N GLU A 142 -12.25 7.88 12.18
CA GLU A 142 -11.46 7.55 10.98
C GLU A 142 -11.69 8.63 9.92
N PRO A 143 -10.94 9.75 9.98
CA PRO A 143 -11.16 10.87 9.07
C PRO A 143 -10.92 10.49 7.61
N ASP A 144 -11.83 10.90 6.72
CA ASP A 144 -11.74 10.61 5.28
C ASP A 144 -10.44 11.11 4.65
N GLU A 145 -9.93 12.26 5.10
CA GLU A 145 -8.65 12.82 4.63
C GLU A 145 -7.45 11.95 5.00
N LEU A 146 -7.48 11.29 6.16
CA LEU A 146 -6.42 10.40 6.62
C LEU A 146 -6.45 9.08 5.83
N ILE A 147 -7.65 8.56 5.56
CA ILE A 147 -7.85 7.40 4.68
C ILE A 147 -7.38 7.72 3.25
N ALA A 148 -7.71 8.92 2.74
CA ALA A 148 -7.26 9.38 1.43
C ALA A 148 -5.73 9.50 1.35
N THR A 149 -5.09 10.03 2.39
CA THR A 149 -3.61 10.10 2.49
C THR A 149 -2.97 8.72 2.44
N GLN A 150 -3.51 7.74 3.19
CA GLN A 150 -3.06 6.35 3.16
C GLN A 150 -3.18 5.73 1.76
N ARG A 151 -4.29 5.98 1.04
CA ARG A 151 -4.47 5.49 -0.33
C ARG A 151 -3.50 6.16 -1.30
N GLY A 152 -3.25 7.46 -1.13
CA GLY A 152 -2.27 8.22 -1.90
C GLY A 152 -0.85 7.69 -1.71
N GLU A 153 -0.48 7.34 -0.47
CA GLU A 153 0.80 6.71 -0.15
C GLU A 153 0.96 5.35 -0.85
N TRP A 154 -0.06 4.48 -0.78
CA TRP A 154 -0.07 3.22 -1.51
C TRP A 154 0.09 3.44 -3.02
N LEU A 155 -0.67 4.38 -3.60
CA LEU A 155 -0.65 4.63 -5.04
C LEU A 155 0.70 5.17 -5.51
N ALA A 156 1.32 6.08 -4.77
CA ALA A 156 2.62 6.63 -5.08
C ALA A 156 3.71 5.56 -5.07
N LEU A 157 3.71 4.68 -4.06
CA LEU A 157 4.69 3.59 -3.98
C LEU A 157 4.44 2.52 -5.03
N PHE A 158 3.18 2.17 -5.31
CA PHE A 158 2.82 1.25 -6.40
C PHE A 158 3.31 1.76 -7.75
N ALA A 159 2.99 3.02 -8.08
CA ALA A 159 3.39 3.63 -9.34
C ALA A 159 4.92 3.72 -9.47
N TRP A 160 5.62 4.08 -8.38
CA TRP A 160 7.07 4.07 -8.36
C TRP A 160 7.63 2.66 -8.62
N CYS A 161 7.12 1.62 -7.93
CA CYS A 161 7.57 0.24 -8.16
C CYS A 161 7.36 -0.19 -9.62
N ALA A 162 6.25 0.22 -10.24
CA ALA A 162 5.90 -0.17 -11.60
C ALA A 162 6.86 0.39 -12.66
N ILE A 163 7.41 1.60 -12.45
CA ILE A 163 8.26 2.29 -13.44
C ILE A 163 9.76 2.08 -13.22
N GLN A 164 10.16 1.44 -12.13
CA GLN A 164 11.58 1.21 -11.79
C GLN A 164 12.08 -0.19 -12.20
N ALA A 165 11.28 -0.94 -12.97
CA ALA A 165 11.63 -2.25 -13.51
C ALA A 165 12.75 -2.20 -14.57
#